data_AF-A0A4R0R1K4-F1
#
_entry.id   AF-A0A4R0R1K4-F1
#
_cell.length_a   1.000
_cell.length_b   1.000
_cell.length_c   1.000
_cell.angle_alpha   90.00
_cell.angle_beta   90.00
_cell.angle_gamma   90.00
#
_symmetry.space_group_name_H-M   'P 1'
#
loop_
_entity.id
_entity.type
_entity.pdbx_description
1 polymer ?
#
loop_
_entity_poly.entity_id
_entity_poly.type
_entity_poly.pdbx_seq_one_letter_code
_entity_poly.pdbx_strand_id
1 'polypeptide(L)'
;MSSLGRTGSTLPPRLDNNVKADTVLPPLPVVRADAEKWRRLGAGSFTEDEFKNHRSWLENMVQGWNASQAGTNSTSELSSKPDIPDAVVAYCAWWTEVPNLFQFCIFVHPSDLPDGITDEYVWVQRTMIRMYDESTPETRLECHFTRELETAEDSLLRTMHYRKNLIQCLMSPDTERYEEGFEQLTHYMGEQVEVLKWTYVPYVNAPWRHLPSLYAEYGAARVFTNRLDQETKTVLQNVLDAVGDPTTFDTSQLEWTTISARINMVLVLHVLGQEPEKERQLTEQAVTYIRRHPHLKDRLVRYLRRPDLPPHPVLVALGEDWFEDRSLTAREERRRYRKCAHCDLGEPVKTLSKCTGCQIVMYCSRDCQRAAWRGHRDICRKNMETRDSARNMIDQGLMSSTTLNNLTALSSWLSSSYYPNTEALIHALRLQQDLNRASAYIIFRLVSYVDNLRPRSDPRDHFRVDQLGVFKITDILEDVQHHERLESQEAARRSLDEHPRGLRKGKVYVLTYTFVVTGNVIGTYKCRAIGFSEDTVRRTPYDPAWREKVNRVGRPPQPFPSQSGAQDAEFDDQDPVARLASYLNAANIA
;
A
#
# COMPACT_ATOMS: atom_id res chain seq x y z
N MET A 1 -19.03 -9.88 -12.11
CA MET A 1 -17.72 -10.11 -11.48
C MET A 1 -17.89 -9.86 -10.00
N SER A 2 -17.68 -10.86 -9.14
CA SER A 2 -17.70 -10.65 -7.69
C SER A 2 -16.49 -9.81 -7.30
N SER A 3 -16.70 -8.68 -6.64
CA SER A 3 -15.64 -7.84 -6.07
C SER A 3 -14.73 -8.63 -5.13
N LEU A 4 -13.43 -8.35 -5.16
CA LEU A 4 -12.46 -8.91 -4.21
C LEU A 4 -12.40 -8.08 -2.92
N GLY A 5 -13.12 -8.53 -1.90
CA GLY A 5 -12.81 -8.20 -0.51
C GLY A 5 -12.74 -6.72 -0.18
N ARG A 6 -11.85 -6.40 0.77
CA ARG A 6 -11.54 -5.03 1.27
C ARG A 6 -11.11 -4.02 0.20
N THR A 7 -10.69 -4.48 -0.97
CA THR A 7 -10.31 -3.58 -2.06
C THR A 7 -11.47 -3.25 -2.98
N GLY A 8 -12.51 -4.10 -3.03
CA GLY A 8 -13.57 -3.98 -4.04
C GLY A 8 -13.08 -4.23 -5.47
N SER A 9 -11.84 -4.70 -5.65
CA SER A 9 -11.16 -4.80 -6.93
C SER A 9 -11.71 -5.93 -7.80
N THR A 10 -11.71 -5.72 -9.12
CA THR A 10 -11.98 -6.77 -10.12
C THR A 10 -10.71 -7.44 -10.66
N LEU A 11 -9.53 -6.89 -10.37
CA LEU A 11 -8.24 -7.52 -10.72
C LEU A 11 -8.07 -8.87 -10.01
N PRO A 12 -7.35 -9.85 -10.59
CA PRO A 12 -7.00 -11.10 -9.91
C PRO A 12 -6.33 -10.88 -8.55
N PRO A 13 -6.53 -11.74 -7.54
CA PRO A 13 -5.85 -11.63 -6.25
C PRO A 13 -4.32 -11.70 -6.40
N ARG A 14 -3.58 -10.93 -5.60
CA ARG A 14 -2.12 -10.99 -5.59
C ARG A 14 -1.62 -12.18 -4.79
N LEU A 15 -0.43 -12.64 -5.18
CA LEU A 15 0.41 -13.45 -4.33
C LEU A 15 0.97 -12.61 -3.17
N ASP A 16 1.17 -13.26 -2.03
CA ASP A 16 1.96 -12.71 -0.95
C ASP A 16 3.40 -12.43 -1.41
N ASN A 17 4.02 -11.41 -0.82
CA ASN A 17 5.35 -10.91 -1.19
C ASN A 17 6.47 -11.96 -1.09
N ASN A 18 6.28 -12.98 -0.26
CA ASN A 18 7.24 -14.06 -0.01
C ASN A 18 7.05 -15.30 -0.91
N VAL A 19 6.13 -15.23 -1.87
CA VAL A 19 5.82 -16.34 -2.78
C VAL A 19 6.56 -16.18 -4.10
N LYS A 20 6.93 -17.31 -4.72
CA LYS A 20 7.59 -17.31 -6.03
C LYS A 20 6.64 -16.78 -7.10
N ALA A 21 7.15 -15.97 -8.03
CA ALA A 21 6.36 -15.28 -9.05
C ALA A 21 5.63 -16.21 -10.05
N ASP A 22 6.06 -17.47 -10.17
CA ASP A 22 5.45 -18.51 -11.00
C ASP A 22 4.28 -19.23 -10.32
N THR A 23 3.99 -18.92 -9.06
CA THR A 23 2.86 -19.53 -8.33
C THR A 23 1.53 -19.04 -8.91
N VAL A 24 0.63 -19.96 -9.22
CA VAL A 24 -0.71 -19.64 -9.72
C VAL A 24 -1.73 -19.88 -8.62
N LEU A 25 -2.55 -18.88 -8.30
CA LEU A 25 -3.65 -19.04 -7.35
C LEU A 25 -4.80 -19.83 -8.00
N PRO A 26 -5.45 -20.74 -7.26
CA PRO A 26 -6.63 -21.44 -7.75
C PRO A 26 -7.76 -20.44 -8.11
N PRO A 27 -8.57 -20.72 -9.16
CA PRO A 27 -9.71 -19.88 -9.50
C PRO A 27 -10.72 -19.77 -8.35
N LEU A 28 -11.28 -18.57 -8.12
CA LEU A 28 -12.24 -18.35 -7.02
C LEU A 28 -13.43 -19.33 -6.97
N PRO A 29 -14.04 -19.79 -8.08
CA PRO A 29 -15.14 -20.73 -8.01
C PRO A 29 -14.77 -22.05 -7.32
N VAL A 30 -13.57 -22.59 -7.57
CA VAL A 30 -13.12 -23.83 -6.92
C VAL A 30 -12.72 -23.59 -5.48
N VAL A 31 -12.15 -22.42 -5.16
CA VAL A 31 -11.86 -22.02 -3.77
C VAL A 31 -13.16 -21.91 -2.96
N ARG A 32 -14.21 -21.33 -3.53
CA ARG A 32 -15.53 -21.22 -2.87
C ARG A 32 -16.19 -22.59 -2.67
N ALA A 33 -16.08 -23.49 -3.65
CA ALA A 33 -16.58 -24.86 -3.52
C ALA A 33 -15.86 -25.62 -2.38
N ASP A 34 -14.55 -25.45 -2.27
CA ASP A 34 -13.76 -26.01 -1.16
C ASP A 34 -14.12 -25.37 0.19
N ALA A 35 -14.36 -24.06 0.25
CA ALA A 35 -14.85 -23.38 1.45
C ALA A 35 -16.22 -23.91 1.89
N GLU A 36 -17.16 -24.13 0.96
CA GLU A 36 -18.46 -24.74 1.26
C GLU A 36 -18.32 -26.19 1.72
N LYS A 37 -17.40 -26.95 1.12
CA LYS A 37 -17.06 -28.30 1.59
C LYS A 37 -16.53 -28.27 3.02
N TRP A 38 -15.58 -27.38 3.33
CA TRP A 38 -15.04 -27.19 4.67
C TRP A 38 -16.14 -26.87 5.69
N ARG A 39 -17.06 -25.95 5.37
CA ARG A 39 -18.21 -25.62 6.26
C ARG A 39 -19.12 -26.80 6.51
N ARG A 40 -19.40 -27.61 5.48
CA ARG A 40 -20.27 -28.80 5.61
C ARG A 40 -19.63 -29.86 6.49
N LEU A 41 -18.32 -30.01 6.41
CA LEU A 41 -17.57 -30.93 7.24
C LEU A 41 -17.50 -30.41 8.69
N GLY A 42 -17.13 -29.15 8.89
CA GLY A 42 -16.98 -28.52 10.21
C GLY A 42 -15.56 -28.65 10.79
N ALA A 43 -15.20 -27.82 11.78
CA ALA A 43 -13.84 -27.71 12.29
C ALA A 43 -13.32 -28.94 13.10
N GLY A 44 -14.16 -29.95 13.35
CA GLY A 44 -13.82 -31.20 14.06
C GLY A 44 -14.35 -32.44 13.34
N SER A 45 -14.43 -32.38 12.02
CA SER A 45 -15.24 -33.29 11.20
C SER A 45 -14.67 -34.66 10.92
N PHE A 46 -13.35 -34.83 11.05
CA PHE A 46 -12.76 -36.13 10.79
C PHE A 46 -13.21 -37.06 11.90
N THR A 47 -13.97 -38.07 11.50
CA THR A 47 -14.24 -39.22 12.36
C THR A 47 -12.90 -39.79 12.84
N GLU A 48 -12.91 -40.41 14.02
CA GLU A 48 -11.70 -41.02 14.58
C GLU A 48 -11.07 -42.02 13.58
N ASP A 49 -11.91 -42.70 12.79
CA ASP A 49 -11.48 -43.62 11.74
C ASP A 49 -10.84 -42.91 10.53
N GLU A 50 -11.40 -41.78 10.07
CA GLU A 50 -10.77 -40.99 9.00
C GLU A 50 -9.44 -40.39 9.44
N PHE A 51 -9.36 -39.91 10.68
CA PHE A 51 -8.11 -39.40 11.24
C PHE A 51 -7.05 -40.51 11.35
N LYS A 52 -7.44 -41.70 11.83
CA LYS A 52 -6.59 -42.90 11.85
C LYS A 52 -6.13 -43.29 10.44
N ASN A 53 -7.02 -43.26 9.46
CA ASN A 53 -6.70 -43.61 8.08
C ASN A 53 -5.62 -42.67 7.48
N HIS A 54 -5.76 -41.36 7.69
CA HIS A 54 -4.76 -40.39 7.23
C HIS A 54 -3.41 -40.58 7.94
N ARG A 55 -3.43 -40.84 9.25
CA ARG A 55 -2.23 -41.18 10.01
C ARG A 55 -1.54 -42.42 9.44
N SER A 56 -2.27 -43.52 9.28
CA SER A 56 -1.72 -44.76 8.70
C SER A 56 -1.18 -44.55 7.28
N TRP A 57 -1.86 -43.76 6.45
CA TRP A 57 -1.38 -43.40 5.12
C TRP A 57 -0.04 -42.65 5.17
N LEU A 58 0.10 -41.63 6.03
CA LEU A 58 1.36 -40.89 6.21
C LEU A 58 2.49 -41.79 6.71
N GLU A 59 2.21 -42.65 7.69
CA GLU A 59 3.19 -43.59 8.22
C GLU A 59 3.71 -44.54 7.14
N ASN A 60 2.83 -45.03 6.26
CA ASN A 60 3.21 -45.88 5.14
C ASN A 60 4.05 -45.11 4.10
N MET A 61 3.70 -43.84 3.82
CA MET A 61 4.45 -42.98 2.90
C MET A 61 5.89 -42.77 3.38
N VAL A 62 6.07 -42.42 4.66
CA VAL A 62 7.40 -42.22 5.28
C VAL A 62 8.23 -43.51 5.23
N GLN A 63 7.62 -44.65 5.54
CA GLN A 63 8.31 -45.95 5.45
C GLN A 63 8.81 -46.25 4.03
N GLY A 64 7.98 -46.01 3.02
CA GLY A 64 8.36 -46.19 1.62
C GLY A 64 9.51 -45.27 1.19
N TRP A 65 9.48 -44.00 1.63
CA TRP A 65 10.56 -43.05 1.33
C TRP A 65 11.89 -43.46 1.99
N ASN A 66 11.88 -43.81 3.28
CA ASN A 66 13.07 -44.27 3.99
C ASN A 66 13.69 -45.52 3.33
N ALA A 67 12.87 -46.46 2.88
CA ALA A 67 13.34 -47.63 2.14
C ALA A 67 14.01 -47.26 0.80
N SER A 68 13.54 -46.21 0.12
CA SER A 68 14.12 -45.72 -1.13
C SER A 68 15.48 -45.01 -0.94
N GLN A 69 15.65 -44.30 0.18
CA GLN A 69 16.89 -43.59 0.52
C GLN A 69 17.99 -44.54 1.04
N ALA A 70 17.62 -45.62 1.73
CA ALA A 70 18.56 -46.62 2.26
C ALA A 70 19.38 -47.35 1.17
N GLY A 71 18.97 -47.28 -0.10
CA GLY A 71 19.75 -47.77 -1.24
C GLY A 71 20.87 -46.82 -1.71
N THR A 72 20.95 -45.61 -1.16
CA THR A 72 22.00 -44.62 -1.44
C THR A 72 22.91 -44.52 -0.22
N ASN A 73 24.23 -44.68 -0.40
CA ASN A 73 25.24 -44.78 0.66
C ASN A 73 25.47 -43.45 1.44
N SER A 74 24.44 -42.89 2.06
CA SER A 74 24.58 -41.79 3.03
C SER A 74 24.04 -42.25 4.37
N THR A 75 24.95 -42.35 5.33
CA THR A 75 24.71 -42.66 6.75
C THR A 75 23.96 -41.51 7.43
N SER A 76 22.67 -41.38 7.16
CA SER A 76 21.78 -40.55 7.97
C SER A 76 21.09 -41.44 8.99
N GLU A 77 21.32 -41.16 10.27
CA GLU A 77 20.73 -41.81 11.46
C GLU A 77 19.21 -41.56 11.60
N LEU A 78 18.44 -41.60 10.52
CA LEU A 78 16.96 -41.56 10.55
C LEU A 78 16.44 -42.96 10.88
N SER A 79 16.81 -43.49 12.05
CA SER A 79 16.45 -44.85 12.49
C SER A 79 15.45 -44.82 13.65
N SER A 80 14.22 -44.36 13.37
CA SER A 80 12.99 -44.78 14.05
C SER A 80 11.79 -44.27 13.25
N LYS A 81 10.61 -44.88 13.41
CA LYS A 81 9.37 -44.34 12.82
C LYS A 81 9.13 -42.96 13.45
N PRO A 82 9.09 -41.86 12.68
CA PRO A 82 8.86 -40.56 13.28
C PRO A 82 7.48 -40.54 13.94
N ASP A 83 7.43 -39.97 15.14
CA ASP A 83 6.17 -39.71 15.81
C ASP A 83 5.50 -38.54 15.08
N ILE A 84 4.53 -38.85 14.22
CA ILE A 84 3.88 -37.85 13.36
C ILE A 84 2.87 -37.06 14.21
N PRO A 85 3.06 -35.74 14.42
CA PRO A 85 2.16 -34.93 15.23
C PRO A 85 0.76 -34.85 14.63
N ASP A 86 -0.26 -34.76 15.47
CA ASP A 86 -1.65 -34.61 15.04
C ASP A 86 -1.86 -33.41 14.11
N ALA A 87 -1.12 -32.31 14.31
CA ALA A 87 -1.19 -31.15 13.43
C ALA A 87 -0.71 -31.43 12.00
N VAL A 88 0.31 -32.29 11.82
CA VAL A 88 0.78 -32.71 10.50
C VAL A 88 -0.26 -33.58 9.82
N VAL A 89 -0.84 -34.54 10.57
CA VAL A 89 -1.94 -35.39 10.07
C VAL A 89 -3.14 -34.54 9.64
N ALA A 90 -3.55 -33.59 10.50
CA ALA A 90 -4.67 -32.70 10.23
C ALA A 90 -4.41 -31.82 8.99
N TYR A 91 -3.21 -31.25 8.85
CA TYR A 91 -2.82 -30.50 7.67
C TYR A 91 -2.94 -31.35 6.40
N CYS A 92 -2.36 -32.55 6.37
CA CYS A 92 -2.37 -33.42 5.19
C CYS A 92 -3.80 -33.87 4.83
N ALA A 93 -4.61 -34.19 5.83
CA ALA A 93 -6.00 -34.57 5.63
C ALA A 93 -6.79 -33.42 4.99
N TRP A 94 -6.67 -32.22 5.55
CA TRP A 94 -7.37 -31.05 5.03
C TRP A 94 -6.84 -30.54 3.69
N TRP A 95 -5.53 -30.63 3.44
CA TRP A 95 -4.95 -30.37 2.13
C TRP A 95 -5.52 -31.32 1.06
N THR A 96 -5.82 -32.57 1.43
CA THR A 96 -6.44 -33.55 0.53
C THR A 96 -7.93 -33.24 0.31
N GLU A 97 -8.65 -32.86 1.37
CA GLU A 97 -10.08 -32.61 1.29
C GLU A 97 -10.46 -31.29 0.61
N VAL A 98 -9.71 -30.22 0.85
CA VAL A 98 -9.98 -28.85 0.34
C VAL A 98 -8.71 -28.17 -0.22
N PRO A 99 -8.05 -28.79 -1.21
CA PRO A 99 -6.73 -28.38 -1.70
C PRO A 99 -6.69 -26.95 -2.25
N ASN A 100 -7.74 -26.52 -2.96
CA ASN A 100 -7.77 -25.20 -3.59
C ASN A 100 -7.91 -24.11 -2.53
N LEU A 101 -8.67 -24.37 -1.46
CA LEU A 101 -8.80 -23.45 -0.34
C LEU A 101 -7.47 -23.28 0.39
N PHE A 102 -6.75 -24.36 0.70
CA PHE A 102 -5.42 -24.26 1.32
C PHE A 102 -4.44 -23.52 0.43
N GLN A 103 -4.28 -23.95 -0.82
CA GLN A 103 -3.35 -23.33 -1.74
C GLN A 103 -3.65 -21.84 -1.90
N PHE A 104 -4.93 -21.46 -2.01
CA PHE A 104 -5.34 -20.07 -2.06
C PHE A 104 -4.96 -19.31 -0.78
N CYS A 105 -5.38 -19.80 0.39
CA CYS A 105 -5.17 -19.11 1.67
C CYS A 105 -3.70 -19.04 2.11
N ILE A 106 -2.85 -19.98 1.70
CA ILE A 106 -1.40 -19.93 1.99
C ILE A 106 -0.72 -18.83 1.16
N PHE A 107 -1.14 -18.63 -0.09
CA PHE A 107 -0.39 -17.79 -1.04
C PHE A 107 -1.04 -16.44 -1.36
N VAL A 108 -2.32 -16.23 -1.04
CA VAL A 108 -3.02 -14.97 -1.32
C VAL A 108 -2.57 -13.86 -0.39
N HIS A 109 -2.40 -12.65 -0.94
CA HIS A 109 -2.17 -11.45 -0.14
C HIS A 109 -3.41 -11.12 0.73
N PRO A 110 -3.26 -10.87 2.05
CA PRO A 110 -4.41 -10.72 2.97
C PRO A 110 -5.40 -9.61 2.60
N SER A 111 -4.95 -8.56 1.90
CA SER A 111 -5.84 -7.47 1.46
C SER A 111 -6.77 -7.85 0.30
N ASP A 112 -6.48 -8.94 -0.39
CA ASP A 112 -7.22 -9.38 -1.58
C ASP A 112 -8.13 -10.59 -1.28
N LEU A 113 -8.37 -10.87 0.01
CA LEU A 113 -9.25 -11.95 0.46
C LEU A 113 -10.69 -11.71 0.02
N PRO A 114 -11.33 -12.65 -0.70
CA PRO A 114 -12.71 -12.52 -1.12
C PRO A 114 -13.68 -12.47 0.07
N ASP A 115 -14.82 -11.79 -0.14
CA ASP A 115 -15.89 -11.76 0.85
C ASP A 115 -16.40 -13.18 1.14
N GLY A 116 -16.58 -13.46 2.43
CA GLY A 116 -17.05 -14.74 2.95
C GLY A 116 -16.01 -15.86 2.87
N ILE A 117 -14.70 -15.58 2.83
CA ILE A 117 -13.62 -16.58 2.97
C ILE A 117 -12.75 -16.27 4.22
N THR A 118 -13.12 -15.26 5.00
CA THR A 118 -12.31 -14.76 6.11
C THR A 118 -12.09 -15.80 7.21
N ASP A 119 -13.13 -16.55 7.58
CA ASP A 119 -13.02 -17.57 8.62
C ASP A 119 -12.18 -18.76 8.18
N GLU A 120 -12.33 -19.19 6.93
CA GLU A 120 -11.50 -20.22 6.32
C GLU A 120 -10.04 -19.78 6.25
N TYR A 121 -9.78 -18.52 5.87
CA TYR A 121 -8.43 -17.98 5.86
C TYR A 121 -7.81 -18.00 7.25
N VAL A 122 -8.54 -17.51 8.27
CA VAL A 122 -8.10 -17.54 9.68
C VAL A 122 -7.79 -18.98 10.10
N TRP A 123 -8.65 -19.93 9.74
CA TRP A 123 -8.45 -21.34 10.04
C TRP A 123 -7.21 -21.93 9.35
N VAL A 124 -6.99 -21.65 8.07
CA VAL A 124 -5.78 -22.09 7.35
C VAL A 124 -4.54 -21.51 8.02
N GLN A 125 -4.49 -20.20 8.31
CA GLN A 125 -3.33 -19.60 8.98
C GLN A 125 -3.04 -20.27 10.33
N ARG A 126 -4.08 -20.57 11.14
CA ARG A 126 -3.93 -21.32 12.41
C ARG A 126 -3.41 -22.72 12.21
N THR A 127 -3.91 -23.41 11.19
CA THR A 127 -3.49 -24.77 10.86
C THR A 127 -2.01 -24.78 10.49
N MET A 128 -1.56 -23.79 9.70
CA MET A 128 -0.15 -23.64 9.35
C MET A 128 0.73 -23.33 10.56
N ILE A 129 0.32 -22.40 11.42
CA ILE A 129 1.05 -22.08 12.67
C ILE A 129 1.18 -23.34 13.53
N ARG A 130 0.07 -24.04 13.77
CA ARG A 130 0.04 -25.26 14.59
C ARG A 130 0.91 -26.38 14.00
N MET A 131 0.91 -26.54 12.68
CA MET A 131 1.74 -27.54 12.01
C MET A 131 3.24 -27.25 12.22
N TYR A 132 3.67 -25.99 12.11
CA TYR A 132 5.05 -25.63 12.40
C TYR A 132 5.42 -25.70 13.89
N ASP A 133 4.49 -25.31 14.79
CA ASP A 133 4.72 -25.31 16.24
C ASP A 133 4.77 -26.73 16.83
N GLU A 134 4.02 -27.69 16.28
CA GLU A 134 3.92 -29.06 16.79
C GLU A 134 4.84 -30.07 16.09
N SER A 135 5.58 -29.68 15.05
CA SER A 135 6.46 -30.60 14.30
C SER A 135 7.91 -30.11 14.21
N THR A 136 8.85 -31.04 14.01
CA THR A 136 10.27 -30.70 13.78
C THR A 136 10.58 -30.55 12.28
N PRO A 137 11.69 -29.88 11.91
CA PRO A 137 12.16 -29.83 10.52
C PRO A 137 12.37 -31.22 9.91
N GLU A 138 12.87 -32.18 10.69
CA GLU A 138 13.10 -33.56 10.25
C GLU A 138 11.77 -34.24 9.93
N THR A 139 10.78 -34.15 10.82
CA THR A 139 9.45 -34.72 10.58
C THR A 139 8.79 -34.11 9.33
N ARG A 140 8.94 -32.79 9.11
CA ARG A 140 8.41 -32.13 7.90
C ARG A 140 9.09 -32.61 6.63
N LEU A 141 10.40 -32.82 6.66
CA LEU A 141 11.16 -33.36 5.52
C LEU A 141 10.75 -34.80 5.21
N GLU A 142 10.68 -35.66 6.23
CA GLU A 142 10.27 -37.06 6.10
C GLU A 142 8.83 -37.18 5.57
N CYS A 143 7.94 -36.27 5.98
CA CYS A 143 6.57 -36.20 5.49
C CYS A 143 6.44 -35.47 4.14
N HIS A 144 7.55 -35.13 3.47
CA HIS A 144 7.58 -34.41 2.18
C HIS A 144 6.88 -33.05 2.16
N PHE A 145 6.72 -32.43 3.33
CA PHE A 145 6.18 -31.08 3.42
C PHE A 145 7.19 -30.05 2.91
N THR A 146 8.48 -30.28 3.19
CA THR A 146 9.60 -29.51 2.63
C THR A 146 10.44 -30.37 1.69
N ARG A 147 11.15 -29.70 0.76
CA ARG A 147 12.06 -30.38 -0.19
C ARG A 147 13.44 -30.65 0.39
N GLU A 148 13.84 -29.82 1.35
CA GLU A 148 15.16 -29.81 1.98
C GLU A 148 14.96 -29.63 3.49
N LEU A 149 15.96 -30.05 4.27
CA LEU A 149 15.93 -29.88 5.72
C LEU A 149 15.98 -28.39 6.05
N GLU A 150 14.88 -27.87 6.62
CA GLU A 150 14.79 -26.49 7.06
C GLU A 150 15.69 -26.25 8.27
N THR A 151 16.27 -25.06 8.38
CA THR A 151 16.87 -24.65 9.66
C THR A 151 15.78 -24.31 10.68
N ALA A 152 16.16 -24.23 11.96
CA ALA A 152 15.26 -23.70 12.99
C ALA A 152 14.84 -22.24 12.69
N GLU A 153 15.73 -21.47 12.07
CA GLU A 153 15.47 -20.08 11.65
C GLU A 153 14.43 -20.01 10.54
N ASP A 154 14.57 -20.85 9.50
CA ASP A 154 13.58 -20.94 8.41
C ASP A 154 12.20 -21.29 8.95
N SER A 155 12.15 -22.26 9.87
CA SER A 155 10.91 -22.71 10.51
C SER A 155 10.25 -21.58 11.30
N LEU A 156 11.02 -20.84 12.09
CA LEU A 156 10.49 -19.69 12.83
C LEU A 156 9.96 -18.61 11.88
N LEU A 157 10.73 -18.25 10.84
CA LEU A 157 10.31 -17.23 9.87
C LEU A 157 9.02 -17.63 9.13
N ARG A 158 8.81 -18.93 8.89
CA ARG A 158 7.56 -19.46 8.33
C ARG A 158 6.40 -19.31 9.30
N THR A 159 6.54 -19.70 10.56
CA THR A 159 5.51 -19.50 11.60
C THR A 159 5.14 -18.03 11.73
N MET A 160 6.14 -17.16 11.85
CA MET A 160 5.97 -15.71 11.95
C MET A 160 5.22 -15.13 10.76
N HIS A 161 5.46 -15.65 9.55
CA HIS A 161 4.76 -15.23 8.35
C HIS A 161 3.25 -15.50 8.44
N TYR A 162 2.85 -16.74 8.76
CA TYR A 162 1.45 -17.10 8.93
C TYR A 162 0.80 -16.34 10.10
N ARG A 163 1.55 -16.14 11.19
CA ARG A 163 1.09 -15.38 12.36
C ARG A 163 0.84 -13.92 12.04
N LYS A 164 1.72 -13.27 11.28
CA LYS A 164 1.53 -11.88 10.82
C LYS A 164 0.27 -11.75 9.95
N ASN A 165 0.07 -12.69 9.03
CA ASN A 165 -1.11 -12.73 8.17
C ASN A 165 -2.41 -12.91 8.98
N LEU A 166 -2.37 -13.79 9.99
CA LEU A 166 -3.45 -13.99 10.94
C LEU A 166 -3.76 -12.71 11.75
N ILE A 167 -2.73 -12.05 12.31
CA ILE A 167 -2.88 -10.79 13.06
C ILE A 167 -3.52 -9.72 12.19
N GLN A 168 -3.08 -9.54 10.93
CA GLN A 168 -3.66 -8.56 10.01
C GLN A 168 -5.15 -8.81 9.75
N CYS A 169 -5.56 -10.08 9.73
CA CYS A 169 -6.96 -10.46 9.57
C CYS A 169 -7.77 -10.17 10.83
N LEU A 170 -7.30 -10.63 12.00
CA LEU A 170 -7.99 -10.52 13.29
C LEU A 170 -8.06 -9.08 13.83
N MET A 171 -7.04 -8.27 13.56
CA MET A 171 -6.98 -6.86 13.97
C MET A 171 -7.70 -5.89 13.02
N SER A 172 -8.46 -6.43 12.06
CA SER A 172 -9.23 -5.61 11.12
C SER A 172 -10.52 -5.08 11.76
N PRO A 173 -10.99 -3.88 11.38
CA PRO A 173 -12.33 -3.42 11.71
C PRO A 173 -13.45 -4.34 11.17
N ASP A 174 -13.20 -5.13 10.12
CA ASP A 174 -14.26 -5.97 9.54
C ASP A 174 -14.49 -7.28 10.32
N THR A 175 -13.50 -7.72 11.09
CA THR A 175 -13.56 -8.98 11.86
C THR A 175 -13.78 -8.74 13.34
N GLU A 176 -13.24 -7.64 13.89
CA GLU A 176 -13.34 -7.24 15.29
C GLU A 176 -12.92 -8.31 16.31
N ARG A 177 -12.09 -9.28 15.88
CA ARG A 177 -11.58 -10.38 16.72
C ARG A 177 -10.31 -9.95 17.46
N TYR A 178 -10.37 -8.81 18.15
CA TYR A 178 -9.21 -8.13 18.71
C TYR A 178 -8.51 -8.90 19.84
N GLU A 179 -9.26 -9.66 20.66
CA GLU A 179 -8.66 -10.49 21.71
C GLU A 179 -7.78 -11.59 21.11
N GLU A 180 -8.30 -12.33 20.14
CA GLU A 180 -7.52 -13.35 19.44
C GLU A 180 -6.34 -12.73 18.68
N GLY A 181 -6.53 -11.54 18.08
CA GLY A 181 -5.46 -10.80 17.42
C GLY A 181 -4.35 -10.36 18.39
N PHE A 182 -4.71 -9.94 19.60
CA PHE A 182 -3.78 -9.56 20.66
C PHE A 182 -2.96 -10.76 21.16
N GLU A 183 -3.58 -11.92 21.35
CA GLU A 183 -2.89 -13.16 21.71
C GLU A 183 -1.83 -13.53 20.66
N GLN A 184 -2.22 -13.54 19.38
CA GLN A 184 -1.29 -13.84 18.28
C GLN A 184 -0.18 -12.80 18.18
N LEU A 185 -0.48 -11.53 18.40
CA LEU A 185 0.52 -10.47 18.42
C LEU A 185 1.51 -10.68 19.57
N THR A 186 1.06 -11.09 20.76
CA THR A 186 1.94 -11.39 21.89
C THR A 186 2.95 -12.50 21.57
N HIS A 187 2.51 -13.58 20.92
CA HIS A 187 3.43 -14.62 20.42
C HIS A 187 4.41 -14.06 19.40
N TYR A 188 3.92 -13.28 18.42
CA TYR A 188 4.76 -12.67 17.40
C TYR A 188 5.82 -11.72 17.96
N MET A 189 5.50 -11.00 19.05
CA MET A 189 6.47 -10.17 19.78
C MET A 189 7.62 -11.00 20.35
N GLY A 190 7.32 -12.17 20.94
CA GLY A 190 8.33 -13.09 21.46
C GLY A 190 9.21 -13.66 20.34
N GLU A 191 8.60 -14.10 19.24
CA GLU A 191 9.31 -14.62 18.06
C GLU A 191 10.27 -13.56 17.47
N GLN A 192 9.85 -12.29 17.42
CA GLN A 192 10.71 -11.19 16.96
C GLN A 192 11.92 -10.96 17.87
N VAL A 193 11.78 -11.13 19.18
CA VAL A 193 12.90 -11.04 20.11
C VAL A 193 13.91 -12.18 19.86
N GLU A 194 13.45 -13.39 19.54
CA GLU A 194 14.34 -14.49 19.16
C GLU A 194 15.09 -14.19 17.86
N VAL A 195 14.42 -13.67 16.83
CA VAL A 195 15.07 -13.25 15.57
C VAL A 195 16.14 -12.18 15.81
N LEU A 196 15.89 -11.24 16.74
CA LEU A 196 16.87 -10.21 17.11
C LEU A 196 18.13 -10.78 17.75
N LYS A 197 18.04 -11.89 18.49
CA LYS A 197 19.21 -12.55 19.09
C LYS A 197 20.14 -13.12 18.03
N TRP A 198 19.61 -13.65 16.94
CA TRP A 198 20.40 -14.28 15.87
C TRP A 198 21.05 -13.27 14.93
N THR A 199 20.40 -12.12 14.74
CA THR A 199 20.85 -11.09 13.79
C THR A 199 21.96 -10.17 14.35
N TYR A 200 22.49 -10.46 15.54
CA TYR A 200 23.53 -9.68 16.25
C TYR A 200 23.22 -8.17 16.31
N VAL A 201 21.93 -7.82 16.36
CA VAL A 201 21.50 -6.42 16.42
C VAL A 201 21.70 -5.92 17.86
N PRO A 202 22.25 -4.71 18.09
CA PRO A 202 22.58 -4.22 19.43
C PRO A 202 21.39 -3.95 20.36
N TYR A 203 20.16 -4.20 19.91
CA TYR A 203 18.92 -3.79 20.57
C TYR A 203 18.06 -4.96 21.08
N VAL A 204 18.63 -6.15 21.32
CA VAL A 204 17.89 -7.31 21.86
C VAL A 204 17.13 -6.97 23.15
N ASN A 205 17.71 -6.14 24.01
CA ASN A 205 17.09 -5.71 25.28
C ASN A 205 16.19 -4.46 25.15
N ALA A 206 16.14 -3.84 23.97
CA ALA A 206 15.28 -2.70 23.64
C ALA A 206 14.65 -2.86 22.25
N PRO A 207 13.91 -3.96 22.00
CA PRO A 207 13.41 -4.36 20.67
C PRO A 207 12.51 -3.30 20.01
N TRP A 208 11.82 -2.47 20.80
CA TRP A 208 11.04 -1.33 20.30
C TRP A 208 11.88 -0.25 19.59
N ARG A 209 13.19 -0.19 19.81
CA ARG A 209 14.10 0.68 19.03
C ARG A 209 14.39 0.12 17.64
N HIS A 210 14.30 -1.21 17.50
CA HIS A 210 14.44 -1.86 16.21
C HIS A 210 13.14 -1.78 15.40
N LEU A 211 12.00 -2.10 16.04
CA LEU A 211 10.68 -2.22 15.40
C LEU A 211 9.60 -1.38 16.11
N PRO A 212 9.72 -0.04 16.14
CA PRO A 212 8.76 0.81 16.84
C PRO A 212 7.33 0.70 16.28
N SER A 213 7.20 0.44 14.97
CA SER A 213 5.92 0.18 14.29
C SER A 213 5.17 -1.00 14.90
N LEU A 214 5.85 -2.12 15.10
CA LEU A 214 5.29 -3.32 15.70
C LEU A 214 4.86 -3.09 17.16
N TYR A 215 5.70 -2.41 17.95
CA TYR A 215 5.35 -2.09 19.34
C TYR A 215 4.19 -1.09 19.44
N ALA A 216 4.02 -0.20 18.45
CA ALA A 216 2.84 0.66 18.37
C ALA A 216 1.57 -0.12 18.01
N GLU A 217 1.68 -1.14 17.14
CA GLU A 217 0.59 -2.07 16.84
C GLU A 217 0.21 -2.89 18.09
N TYR A 218 1.19 -3.36 18.86
CA TYR A 218 0.96 -4.05 20.13
C TYR A 218 0.30 -3.15 21.17
N GLY A 219 0.78 -1.92 21.35
CA GLY A 219 0.13 -0.93 22.22
C GLY A 219 -1.30 -0.62 21.79
N ALA A 220 -1.55 -0.46 20.49
CA ALA A 220 -2.91 -0.29 19.96
C ALA A 220 -3.80 -1.52 20.19
N ALA A 221 -3.27 -2.73 20.04
CA ALA A 221 -4.01 -3.96 20.31
C ALA A 221 -4.47 -4.04 21.77
N ARG A 222 -3.60 -3.67 22.73
CA ARG A 222 -3.98 -3.57 24.15
C ARG A 222 -5.11 -2.57 24.38
N VAL A 223 -5.08 -1.42 23.72
CA VAL A 223 -6.18 -0.43 23.79
C VAL A 223 -7.47 -0.95 23.14
N PHE A 224 -7.38 -1.69 22.03
CA PHE A 224 -8.55 -2.31 21.40
C PHE A 224 -9.17 -3.40 22.26
N THR A 225 -8.38 -4.05 23.10
CA THR A 225 -8.82 -5.07 24.05
C THR A 225 -8.97 -4.54 25.49
N ASN A 226 -9.19 -3.23 25.63
CA ASN A 226 -9.48 -2.52 26.89
C ASN A 226 -8.46 -2.73 28.03
N ARG A 227 -7.23 -3.13 27.72
CA ARG A 227 -6.10 -3.19 28.66
C ARG A 227 -5.50 -1.79 28.77
N LEU A 228 -6.13 -0.91 29.55
CA LEU A 228 -5.70 0.48 29.75
C LEU A 228 -4.90 0.63 31.06
N ASP A 229 -3.79 -0.11 31.13
CA ASP A 229 -3.00 -0.32 32.35
C ASP A 229 -1.59 0.30 32.28
N GLN A 230 -0.84 0.15 33.37
CA GLN A 230 0.53 0.66 33.49
C GLN A 230 1.50 -0.01 32.49
N GLU A 231 1.25 -1.26 32.11
CA GLU A 231 2.04 -1.97 31.09
C GLU A 231 1.85 -1.32 29.72
N THR A 232 0.60 -1.04 29.35
CA THR A 232 0.23 -0.38 28.09
C THR A 232 0.83 1.02 28.00
N LYS A 233 0.78 1.77 29.11
CA LYS A 233 1.49 3.06 29.23
C LYS A 233 2.99 2.89 28.97
N THR A 234 3.61 1.85 29.53
CA THR A 234 5.06 1.60 29.38
C THR A 234 5.43 1.26 27.93
N VAL A 235 4.65 0.38 27.29
CA VAL A 235 4.81 0.02 25.87
C VAL A 235 4.73 1.26 24.98
N LEU A 236 3.69 2.08 25.16
CA LEU A 236 3.50 3.28 24.35
C LEU A 236 4.58 4.34 24.62
N GLN A 237 5.08 4.42 25.85
CA GLN A 237 6.20 5.32 26.17
C GLN A 237 7.46 4.91 25.42
N ASN A 238 7.80 3.62 25.46
CA ASN A 238 8.94 3.06 24.74
C ASN A 238 8.87 3.35 23.23
N VAL A 239 7.68 3.27 22.62
CA VAL A 239 7.46 3.63 21.22
C VAL A 239 7.73 5.12 20.97
N LEU A 240 7.18 6.01 21.81
CA LEU A 240 7.37 7.46 21.67
C LEU A 240 8.84 7.86 21.82
N ASP A 241 9.57 7.19 22.73
CA ASP A 241 11.00 7.40 22.92
C ASP A 241 11.79 6.92 21.70
N ALA A 242 11.46 5.74 21.15
CA ALA A 242 12.10 5.23 19.93
C ALA A 242 11.84 6.14 18.72
N VAL A 243 10.61 6.63 18.53
CA VAL A 243 10.29 7.55 17.41
C VAL A 243 11.14 8.83 17.47
N GLY A 244 11.47 9.30 18.68
CA GLY A 244 12.33 10.48 18.89
C GLY A 244 13.83 10.22 18.69
N ASP A 245 14.26 8.95 18.74
CA ASP A 245 15.66 8.55 18.70
C ASP A 245 16.21 8.52 17.25
N PRO A 246 17.26 9.28 16.92
CA PRO A 246 17.88 9.23 15.60
C PRO A 246 18.57 7.89 15.26
N THR A 247 18.74 7.00 16.25
CA THR A 247 19.34 5.67 16.08
C THR A 247 18.32 4.55 15.82
N THR A 248 17.04 4.90 15.77
CA THR A 248 15.95 3.96 15.47
C THR A 248 16.14 3.34 14.09
N PHE A 249 16.04 2.01 14.06
CA PHE A 249 16.42 1.21 12.90
C PHE A 249 15.34 1.23 11.82
N ASP A 250 14.14 0.73 12.13
CA ASP A 250 13.01 0.77 11.20
C ASP A 250 12.37 2.16 11.22
N THR A 251 12.56 2.88 10.12
CA THR A 251 11.96 4.21 9.89
C THR A 251 10.69 4.14 9.04
N SER A 252 10.24 2.94 8.68
CA SER A 252 9.03 2.76 7.91
C SER A 252 7.79 3.14 8.73
N GLN A 253 6.89 3.90 8.09
CA GLN A 253 5.63 4.34 8.68
C GLN A 253 5.72 5.12 10.01
N LEU A 254 6.90 5.67 10.37
CA LEU A 254 7.07 6.37 11.65
C LEU A 254 6.05 7.50 11.85
N GLU A 255 5.58 8.15 10.78
CA GLU A 255 4.55 9.19 10.92
C GLU A 255 3.25 8.63 11.51
N TRP A 256 2.81 7.46 11.03
CA TRP A 256 1.64 6.79 11.59
C TRP A 256 1.93 6.24 12.98
N THR A 257 3.06 5.55 13.18
CA THR A 257 3.51 5.01 14.46
C THR A 257 3.49 6.08 15.55
N THR A 258 3.96 7.30 15.23
CA THR A 258 3.96 8.44 16.16
C THR A 258 2.54 8.82 16.56
N ILE A 259 1.65 8.98 15.58
CA ILE A 259 0.29 9.44 15.85
C ILE A 259 -0.53 8.39 16.55
N SER A 260 -0.44 7.13 16.13
CA SER A 260 -1.12 6.03 16.82
C SER A 260 -0.62 5.88 18.26
N ALA A 261 0.69 5.97 18.51
CA ALA A 261 1.20 5.89 19.87
C ALA A 261 0.72 7.07 20.74
N ARG A 262 0.69 8.29 20.20
CA ARG A 262 0.21 9.48 20.93
C ARG A 262 -1.26 9.36 21.31
N ILE A 263 -2.15 9.04 20.36
CA ILE A 263 -3.59 8.98 20.65
C ILE A 263 -3.89 7.87 21.67
N ASN A 264 -3.28 6.69 21.51
CA ASN A 264 -3.46 5.59 22.47
C ASN A 264 -2.89 5.95 23.85
N MET A 265 -1.72 6.61 23.91
CA MET A 265 -1.12 7.04 25.18
C MET A 265 -2.02 8.05 25.90
N VAL A 266 -2.58 9.01 25.18
CA VAL A 266 -3.51 10.00 25.75
C VAL A 266 -4.69 9.31 26.42
N LEU A 267 -5.32 8.33 25.75
CA LEU A 267 -6.45 7.60 26.32
C LEU A 267 -6.04 6.79 27.58
N VAL A 268 -4.87 6.15 27.55
CA VAL A 268 -4.35 5.40 28.70
C VAL A 268 -4.07 6.33 29.90
N LEU A 269 -3.40 7.48 29.68
CA LEU A 269 -3.15 8.45 30.74
C LEU A 269 -4.46 8.99 31.35
N HIS A 270 -5.44 9.26 30.49
CA HIS A 270 -6.76 9.73 30.88
C HIS A 270 -7.47 8.73 31.80
N VAL A 271 -7.50 7.44 31.40
CA VAL A 271 -8.16 6.38 32.19
C VAL A 271 -7.40 6.07 33.48
N LEU A 272 -6.07 6.14 33.46
CA LEU A 272 -5.26 5.95 34.67
C LEU A 272 -5.33 7.16 35.62
N GLY A 273 -5.75 8.34 35.15
CA GLY A 273 -5.73 9.58 35.93
C GLY A 273 -4.32 10.04 36.30
N GLN A 274 -3.32 9.77 35.45
CA GLN A 274 -1.90 10.01 35.73
C GLN A 274 -1.26 10.95 34.70
N GLU A 275 -0.21 11.67 35.13
CA GLU A 275 0.57 12.58 34.28
C GLU A 275 -0.31 13.56 33.45
N PRO A 276 -1.21 14.34 34.09
CA PRO A 276 -2.19 15.17 33.38
C PRO A 276 -1.54 16.21 32.45
N GLU A 277 -0.37 16.73 32.82
CA GLU A 277 0.38 17.66 31.96
C GLU A 277 0.87 16.99 30.67
N LYS A 278 1.28 15.73 30.75
CA LYS A 278 1.71 14.95 29.59
C LYS A 278 0.52 14.56 28.72
N GLU A 279 -0.60 14.15 29.33
CA GLU A 279 -1.85 13.92 28.62
C GLU A 279 -2.24 15.16 27.79
N ARG A 280 -2.22 16.34 28.42
CA ARG A 280 -2.49 17.61 27.76
C ARG A 280 -1.52 17.88 26.62
N GLN A 281 -0.22 17.77 26.87
CA GLN A 281 0.82 18.01 25.85
C GLN A 281 0.65 17.07 24.64
N LEU A 282 0.45 15.78 24.86
CA LEU A 282 0.27 14.79 23.80
C LEU A 282 -1.03 15.02 23.04
N THR A 283 -2.10 15.43 23.72
CA THR A 283 -3.38 15.82 23.11
C THR A 283 -3.18 17.00 22.17
N GLU A 284 -2.53 18.08 22.63
CA GLU A 284 -2.26 19.27 21.82
C GLU A 284 -1.40 18.95 20.59
N GLN A 285 -0.37 18.10 20.76
CA GLN A 285 0.48 17.63 19.65
C GLN A 285 -0.30 16.80 18.63
N ALA A 286 -1.12 15.86 19.09
CA ALA A 286 -1.94 15.01 18.23
C ALA A 286 -2.98 15.84 17.46
N VAL A 287 -3.74 16.69 18.15
CA VAL A 287 -4.77 17.56 17.55
C VAL A 287 -4.16 18.50 16.52
N THR A 288 -3.02 19.13 16.84
CA THR A 288 -2.31 20.04 15.91
C THR A 288 -1.92 19.32 14.62
N TYR A 289 -1.45 18.09 14.72
CA TYR A 289 -1.13 17.28 13.56
C TYR A 289 -2.40 16.84 12.81
N ILE A 290 -3.37 16.24 13.50
CA ILE A 290 -4.57 15.66 12.91
C ILE A 290 -5.40 16.71 12.16
N ARG A 291 -5.58 17.91 12.72
CA ARG A 291 -6.27 19.03 12.03
C ARG A 291 -5.64 19.40 10.70
N ARG A 292 -4.34 19.18 10.54
CA ARG A 292 -3.58 19.46 9.31
C ARG A 292 -3.60 18.30 8.31
N HIS A 293 -4.12 17.14 8.70
CA HIS A 293 -4.15 15.89 7.92
C HIS A 293 -5.56 15.26 7.92
N PRO A 294 -6.59 15.93 7.36
CA PRO A 294 -7.96 15.41 7.37
C PRO A 294 -8.16 14.08 6.61
N HIS A 295 -7.23 13.69 5.74
CA HIS A 295 -7.25 12.38 5.08
C HIS A 295 -7.04 11.19 6.05
N LEU A 296 -6.69 11.45 7.31
CA LEU A 296 -6.55 10.42 8.34
C LEU A 296 -7.87 10.09 9.05
N LYS A 297 -8.97 10.80 8.75
CA LYS A 297 -10.30 10.64 9.40
C LYS A 297 -10.70 9.18 9.50
N ASP A 298 -10.83 8.49 8.38
CA ASP A 298 -11.31 7.10 8.33
C ASP A 298 -10.45 6.15 9.17
N ARG A 299 -9.14 6.38 9.18
CA ARG A 299 -8.20 5.58 9.96
C ARG A 299 -8.27 5.90 11.45
N LEU A 300 -8.57 7.14 11.83
CA LEU A 300 -8.60 7.62 13.22
C LEU A 300 -9.95 7.38 13.91
N VAL A 301 -11.06 7.37 13.18
CA VAL A 301 -12.41 7.16 13.73
C VAL A 301 -12.45 5.98 14.69
N ARG A 302 -11.89 4.82 14.30
CA ARG A 302 -11.89 3.61 15.13
C ARG A 302 -11.08 3.72 16.43
N TYR A 303 -10.09 4.61 16.48
CA TYR A 303 -9.29 4.84 17.69
C TYR A 303 -9.98 5.82 18.63
N LEU A 304 -10.64 6.84 18.05
CA LEU A 304 -11.17 7.97 18.78
C LEU A 304 -12.61 7.75 19.25
N ARG A 305 -13.43 7.03 18.49
CA ARG A 305 -14.82 6.68 18.83
C ARG A 305 -14.89 5.26 19.37
N ARG A 306 -14.83 5.13 20.69
CA ARG A 306 -14.93 3.86 21.43
C ARG A 306 -16.11 3.92 22.40
N PRO A 307 -17.27 3.36 22.05
CA PRO A 307 -18.50 3.50 22.85
C PRO A 307 -18.36 2.98 24.29
N ASP A 308 -17.56 1.94 24.50
CA ASP A 308 -17.36 1.29 25.79
C ASP A 308 -16.35 2.01 26.70
N LEU A 309 -15.76 3.12 26.23
CA LEU A 309 -14.72 3.86 26.92
C LEU A 309 -15.13 5.33 27.13
N PRO A 310 -14.50 6.04 28.10
CA PRO A 310 -14.69 7.47 28.24
C PRO A 310 -14.38 8.23 26.94
N PRO A 311 -15.01 9.40 26.69
CA PRO A 311 -14.73 10.21 25.51
C PRO A 311 -13.24 10.48 25.36
N HIS A 312 -12.67 10.08 24.22
CA HIS A 312 -11.23 10.21 24.00
C HIS A 312 -10.83 11.71 24.05
N PRO A 313 -9.79 12.12 24.82
CA PRO A 313 -9.43 13.55 24.93
C PRO A 313 -9.12 14.23 23.59
N VAL A 314 -8.45 13.53 22.67
CA VAL A 314 -8.25 13.98 21.28
C VAL A 314 -9.57 14.15 20.52
N LEU A 315 -10.57 13.27 20.70
CA LEU A 315 -11.90 13.44 20.10
C LEU A 315 -12.57 14.72 20.62
N VAL A 316 -12.59 14.90 21.94
CA VAL A 316 -13.15 16.09 22.60
C VAL A 316 -12.48 17.36 22.10
N ALA A 317 -11.15 17.36 21.98
CA ALA A 317 -10.39 18.52 21.52
C ALA A 317 -10.52 18.79 20.01
N LEU A 318 -10.77 17.77 19.19
CA LEU A 318 -11.02 17.92 17.76
C LEU A 318 -12.39 18.53 17.48
N GLY A 319 -13.42 18.06 18.19
CA GLY A 319 -14.83 18.35 17.90
C GLY A 319 -15.45 17.34 16.91
N GLU A 320 -16.74 17.08 17.03
CA GLU A 320 -17.48 16.16 16.14
C GLU A 320 -17.56 16.69 14.71
N ASP A 321 -17.60 18.01 14.55
CA ASP A 321 -17.57 18.73 13.27
C ASP A 321 -16.33 18.38 12.44
N TRP A 322 -15.21 18.00 13.08
CA TRP A 322 -14.02 17.59 12.35
C TRP A 322 -14.26 16.33 11.51
N PHE A 323 -15.18 15.45 11.89
CA PHE A 323 -15.48 14.21 11.16
C PHE A 323 -16.48 14.38 10.02
N GLU A 324 -17.08 15.56 9.85
CA GLU A 324 -17.95 15.85 8.70
C GLU A 324 -17.17 15.72 7.39
N ASP A 325 -17.82 15.14 6.38
CA ASP A 325 -17.16 14.97 5.09
C ASP A 325 -16.95 16.33 4.41
N ARG A 326 -15.71 16.56 3.96
CA ARG A 326 -15.35 17.75 3.18
C ARG A 326 -14.15 17.48 2.29
N SER A 327 -14.15 18.11 1.13
CA SER A 327 -12.99 18.09 0.24
C SER A 327 -11.76 18.71 0.92
N LEU A 328 -10.60 18.07 0.72
CA LEU A 328 -9.32 18.62 1.14
C LEU A 328 -9.02 19.90 0.35
N THR A 329 -8.36 20.86 0.99
CA THR A 329 -7.78 22.04 0.31
C THR A 329 -6.48 21.66 -0.39
N ALA A 330 -6.08 22.42 -1.42
CA ALA A 330 -4.78 22.24 -2.10
C ALA A 330 -3.58 22.25 -1.14
N ARG A 331 -3.68 23.01 -0.03
CA ARG A 331 -2.64 23.10 0.99
C ARG A 331 -2.54 21.80 1.80
N GLU A 332 -3.67 21.22 2.16
CA GLU A 332 -3.77 19.96 2.93
C GLU A 332 -3.27 18.77 2.08
N GLU A 333 -3.68 18.69 0.81
CA GLU A 333 -3.19 17.66 -0.13
C GLU A 333 -1.69 17.73 -0.35
N ARG A 334 -1.13 18.93 -0.59
CA ARG A 334 0.32 19.11 -0.72
C ARG A 334 1.09 18.77 0.55
N ARG A 335 0.45 18.78 1.72
CA ARG A 335 1.11 18.42 2.98
C ARG A 335 1.23 16.91 3.14
N ARG A 336 0.25 16.13 2.66
CA ARG A 336 0.19 14.66 2.73
C ARG A 336 1.47 13.96 2.21
N TYR A 337 2.14 14.55 1.23
CA TYR A 337 3.30 13.94 0.56
C TYR A 337 4.64 14.59 0.92
N ARG A 338 4.68 15.48 1.92
CA ARG A 338 5.94 16.14 2.31
C ARG A 338 6.81 15.19 3.09
N LYS A 339 7.94 14.83 2.48
CA LYS A 339 8.96 13.97 3.07
C LYS A 339 10.34 14.54 2.84
N CYS A 340 11.27 14.20 3.72
CA CYS A 340 12.69 14.47 3.52
C CYS A 340 13.19 13.66 2.33
N ALA A 341 13.85 14.30 1.36
CA ALA A 341 14.35 13.60 0.17
C ALA A 341 15.57 12.71 0.42
N HIS A 342 16.05 12.61 1.67
CA HIS A 342 17.12 11.69 2.05
C HIS A 342 16.61 10.52 2.89
N CYS A 343 15.92 10.80 4.00
CA CYS A 343 15.46 9.79 4.94
C CYS A 343 13.97 9.44 4.82
N ASP A 344 13.25 10.04 3.87
CA ASP A 344 11.81 9.80 3.61
C ASP A 344 10.84 10.06 4.78
N LEU A 345 11.32 10.66 5.88
CA LEU A 345 10.53 11.06 7.04
C LEU A 345 9.89 12.45 6.86
N GLY A 346 8.62 12.58 7.26
CA GLY A 346 7.87 13.83 7.29
C GLY A 346 7.33 14.23 8.67
N GLU A 347 6.39 15.17 8.69
CA GLU A 347 5.63 15.52 9.90
C GLU A 347 4.78 14.30 10.34
N PRO A 348 4.64 14.00 11.64
CA PRO A 348 5.07 14.81 12.79
C PRO A 348 6.49 14.47 13.29
N VAL A 349 7.18 13.51 12.68
CA VAL A 349 8.48 12.99 13.14
C VAL A 349 9.58 14.04 12.96
N LYS A 350 9.58 14.71 11.80
CA LYS A 350 10.55 15.76 11.46
C LYS A 350 9.85 16.97 10.86
N THR A 351 10.36 18.15 11.18
CA THR A 351 10.05 19.38 10.44
C THR A 351 10.89 19.44 9.18
N LEU A 352 10.32 19.98 8.09
CA LEU A 352 10.96 20.00 6.78
C LEU A 352 11.22 21.43 6.33
N SER A 353 12.42 21.66 5.80
CA SER A 353 12.85 22.92 5.19
C SER A 353 13.17 22.70 3.72
N LYS A 354 12.89 23.71 2.89
CA LYS A 354 13.23 23.67 1.45
C LYS A 354 14.73 23.88 1.24
N CYS A 355 15.27 23.24 0.22
CA CYS A 355 16.62 23.52 -0.28
C CYS A 355 16.76 25.00 -0.66
N THR A 356 17.78 25.68 -0.13
CA THR A 356 17.96 27.13 -0.35
C THR A 356 18.26 27.49 -1.81
N GLY A 357 18.88 26.59 -2.57
CA GLY A 357 19.16 26.75 -4.00
C GLY A 357 17.93 26.57 -4.87
N CYS A 358 17.48 25.33 -5.05
CA CYS A 358 16.37 25.03 -5.96
C CYS A 358 14.97 25.33 -5.41
N GLN A 359 14.78 25.45 -4.09
CA GLN A 359 13.48 25.70 -3.42
C GLN A 359 12.36 24.67 -3.69
N ILE A 360 12.72 23.52 -4.27
CA ILE A 360 11.81 22.44 -4.66
C ILE A 360 11.87 21.29 -3.66
N VAL A 361 13.06 20.73 -3.46
CA VAL A 361 13.28 19.55 -2.62
C VAL A 361 13.30 19.95 -1.14
N MET A 362 12.76 19.08 -0.27
CA MET A 362 12.69 19.31 1.17
C MET A 362 13.63 18.36 1.93
N TYR A 363 14.22 18.87 3.02
CA TYR A 363 15.09 18.13 3.92
C TYR A 363 14.74 18.42 5.37
N CYS A 364 14.89 17.45 6.26
CA CYS A 364 14.69 17.65 7.70
C CYS A 364 15.90 18.28 8.40
N SER A 365 17.09 18.20 7.81
CA SER A 365 18.33 18.75 8.37
C SER A 365 19.36 19.06 7.29
N ARG A 366 20.40 19.84 7.65
CA ARG A 366 21.55 20.08 6.78
C ARG A 366 22.32 18.80 6.47
N ASP A 367 22.36 17.85 7.40
CA ASP A 367 23.08 16.58 7.20
C ASP A 367 22.35 15.69 6.18
N CYS A 368 21.03 15.62 6.24
CA CYS A 368 20.22 14.96 5.20
C CYS A 368 20.41 15.61 3.82
N GLN A 369 20.50 16.94 3.77
CA GLN A 369 20.79 17.65 2.52
C GLN A 369 22.18 17.30 1.97
N ARG A 370 23.21 17.25 2.82
CA ARG A 370 24.59 16.87 2.43
C ARG A 370 24.66 15.43 1.95
N ALA A 371 24.00 14.50 2.64
CA ALA A 371 24.00 13.09 2.29
C ALA A 371 23.30 12.83 0.94
N ALA A 372 22.19 13.53 0.66
CA ALA A 372 21.53 13.47 -0.64
C ALA A 372 22.21 14.30 -1.75
N TRP A 373 23.25 15.09 -1.42
CA TRP A 373 23.82 16.08 -2.34
C TRP A 373 24.35 15.46 -3.64
N ARG A 374 25.00 14.29 -3.57
CA ARG A 374 25.55 13.62 -4.76
C ARG A 374 24.49 13.36 -5.83
N GLY A 375 23.28 12.92 -5.45
CA GLY A 375 22.16 12.71 -6.37
C GLY A 375 21.36 13.98 -6.67
N HIS A 376 21.37 14.95 -5.75
CA HIS A 376 20.59 16.18 -5.90
C HIS A 376 21.30 17.27 -6.70
N ARG A 377 22.64 17.35 -6.67
CA ARG A 377 23.44 18.49 -7.18
C ARG A 377 23.06 18.91 -8.60
N ASP A 378 22.97 17.95 -9.51
CA ASP A 378 22.70 18.25 -10.92
C ASP A 378 21.26 18.71 -11.13
N ILE A 379 20.31 18.10 -10.42
CA ILE A 379 18.91 18.53 -10.41
C ILE A 379 18.80 19.94 -9.80
N CYS A 380 19.53 20.21 -8.72
CA CYS A 380 19.54 21.51 -8.05
C CYS A 380 20.04 22.60 -9.00
N ARG A 381 21.19 22.37 -9.64
CA ARG A 381 21.79 23.29 -10.61
C ARG A 381 20.89 23.51 -11.82
N LYS A 382 20.36 22.45 -12.44
CA LYS A 382 19.41 22.58 -13.57
C LYS A 382 18.18 23.41 -13.20
N ASN A 383 17.64 23.20 -11.99
CA ASN A 383 16.50 23.97 -11.51
C ASN A 383 16.88 25.45 -11.28
N MET A 384 18.08 25.73 -10.78
CA MET A 384 18.58 27.10 -10.63
C MET A 384 18.81 27.77 -11.99
N GLU A 385 19.48 27.09 -12.93
CA GLU A 385 19.71 27.56 -14.30
C GLU A 385 18.39 27.80 -15.04
N THR A 386 17.40 26.93 -14.86
CA THR A 386 16.05 27.11 -15.41
C THR A 386 15.41 28.37 -14.86
N ARG A 387 15.53 28.61 -13.55
CA ARG A 387 15.00 29.81 -12.89
C ARG A 387 15.71 31.08 -13.38
N ASP A 388 17.02 31.04 -13.52
CA ASP A 388 17.83 32.18 -13.98
C ASP A 388 17.59 32.47 -15.47
N SER A 389 17.46 31.43 -16.31
CA SER A 389 17.07 31.56 -17.72
C SER A 389 15.69 32.17 -17.86
N ALA A 390 14.73 31.71 -17.05
CA ALA A 390 13.40 32.29 -17.04
C ALA A 390 13.39 33.76 -16.61
N ARG A 391 14.27 34.14 -15.67
CA ARG A 391 14.47 35.55 -15.29
C ARG A 391 15.06 36.38 -16.44
N ASN A 392 16.05 35.86 -17.14
CA ASN A 392 16.63 36.52 -18.32
C ASN A 392 15.59 36.70 -19.44
N MET A 393 14.72 35.72 -19.67
CA MET A 393 13.62 35.85 -20.63
C MET A 393 12.64 36.96 -20.24
N ILE A 394 12.41 37.17 -18.95
CA ILE A 394 11.60 38.29 -18.44
C ILE A 394 12.31 39.62 -18.70
N ASP A 395 13.60 39.70 -18.36
CA ASP A 395 14.38 40.92 -18.53
C ASP A 395 14.52 41.33 -20.02
N GLN A 396 14.52 40.34 -20.94
CA GLN A 396 14.52 40.54 -22.39
C GLN A 396 13.12 40.80 -22.99
N GLY A 397 12.06 40.77 -22.19
CA GLY A 397 10.69 40.93 -22.67
C GLY A 397 10.16 39.76 -23.52
N LEU A 398 10.87 38.64 -23.57
CA LEU A 398 10.46 37.41 -24.27
C LEU A 398 9.39 36.62 -23.51
N MET A 399 9.25 36.88 -22.20
CA MET A 399 8.26 36.25 -21.33
C MET A 399 7.78 37.25 -20.27
N SER A 400 6.51 37.20 -19.88
CA SER A 400 6.05 37.99 -18.72
C SER A 400 6.33 37.28 -17.40
N SER A 401 6.49 38.04 -16.31
CA SER A 401 6.59 37.49 -14.95
C SER A 401 5.35 36.66 -14.58
N THR A 402 4.17 37.04 -15.07
CA THR A 402 2.93 36.28 -14.94
C THR A 402 3.04 34.90 -15.61
N THR A 403 3.55 34.84 -16.83
CA THR A 403 3.76 33.57 -17.56
C THR A 403 4.68 32.62 -16.78
N LEU A 404 5.78 33.14 -16.22
CA LEU A 404 6.69 32.32 -15.41
C LEU A 404 6.04 31.81 -14.13
N ASN A 405 5.27 32.66 -13.44
CA ASN A 405 4.52 32.27 -12.25
C ASN A 405 3.50 31.17 -12.58
N ASN A 406 2.81 31.29 -13.71
CA ASN A 406 1.84 30.30 -14.18
C ASN A 406 2.53 28.95 -14.51
N LEU A 407 3.67 28.96 -15.20
CA LEU A 407 4.45 27.75 -15.49
C LEU A 407 4.99 27.08 -14.22
N THR A 408 5.43 27.87 -13.24
CA THR A 408 5.89 27.36 -11.93
C THR A 408 4.74 26.72 -11.16
N ALA A 409 3.59 27.40 -11.12
CA ALA A 409 2.37 26.89 -10.52
C ALA A 409 1.90 25.59 -11.21
N LEU A 410 2.02 25.51 -12.54
CA LEU A 410 1.69 24.32 -13.31
C LEU A 410 2.59 23.15 -12.93
N SER A 411 3.91 23.34 -12.86
CA SER A 411 4.84 22.26 -12.49
C SER A 411 4.50 21.69 -11.11
N SER A 412 4.14 22.57 -10.16
CA SER A 412 3.63 22.17 -8.84
C SER A 412 2.27 21.45 -8.93
N TRP A 413 1.38 21.88 -9.83
CA TRP A 413 0.08 21.26 -10.04
C TRP A 413 0.23 19.86 -10.65
N LEU A 414 1.03 19.69 -11.70
CA LEU A 414 1.29 18.41 -12.37
C LEU A 414 1.96 17.37 -11.46
N SER A 415 2.70 17.83 -10.46
CA SER A 415 3.40 16.96 -9.50
C SER A 415 2.62 16.77 -8.20
N SER A 416 1.42 17.33 -8.10
CA SER A 416 0.52 17.14 -6.97
C SER A 416 -0.33 15.88 -7.15
N SER A 417 -0.88 15.39 -6.06
CA SER A 417 -1.83 14.28 -6.06
C SER A 417 -3.28 14.77 -6.18
N TYR A 418 -3.53 15.73 -7.05
CA TYR A 418 -4.90 16.15 -7.39
C TYR A 418 -5.55 15.10 -8.29
N TYR A 419 -6.88 15.03 -8.27
CA TYR A 419 -7.68 14.06 -9.02
C TYR A 419 -7.24 13.91 -10.50
N PRO A 420 -6.97 14.99 -11.27
CA PRO A 420 -6.49 14.89 -12.66
C PRO A 420 -5.13 14.24 -12.86
N ASN A 421 -4.31 14.20 -11.81
CA ASN A 421 -2.95 13.66 -11.81
C ASN A 421 -2.87 12.32 -11.08
N THR A 422 -3.98 11.83 -10.54
CA THR A 422 -4.04 10.59 -9.77
C THR A 422 -5.23 9.72 -10.20
N GLU A 423 -6.38 9.79 -9.52
CA GLU A 423 -7.50 8.88 -9.79
C GLU A 423 -8.00 8.95 -11.24
N ALA A 424 -8.05 10.15 -11.84
CA ALA A 424 -8.44 10.32 -13.24
C ALA A 424 -7.55 9.51 -14.19
N LEU A 425 -6.25 9.38 -13.90
CA LEU A 425 -5.31 8.59 -14.73
C LEU A 425 -5.55 7.09 -14.57
N ILE A 426 -5.92 6.65 -13.35
CA ILE A 426 -6.30 5.28 -13.06
C ILE A 426 -7.58 4.92 -13.82
N HIS A 427 -8.59 5.79 -13.78
CA HIS A 427 -9.86 5.60 -14.50
C HIS A 427 -9.67 5.66 -16.02
N ALA A 428 -8.90 6.61 -16.55
CA ALA A 428 -8.66 6.76 -17.97
C ALA A 428 -8.07 5.50 -18.61
N LEU A 429 -7.15 4.82 -17.91
CA LEU A 429 -6.59 3.56 -18.38
C LEU A 429 -7.34 2.32 -17.87
N ARG A 430 -8.39 2.48 -17.06
CA ARG A 430 -9.16 1.38 -16.45
C ARG A 430 -8.26 0.36 -15.75
N LEU A 431 -7.28 0.85 -15.01
CA LEU A 431 -6.29 -0.01 -14.34
C LEU A 431 -6.92 -0.91 -13.28
N GLN A 432 -8.12 -0.60 -12.79
CA GLN A 432 -8.91 -1.45 -11.92
C GLN A 432 -9.30 -2.80 -12.55
N GLN A 433 -9.24 -2.89 -13.87
CA GLN A 433 -9.71 -4.03 -14.65
C GLN A 433 -8.54 -4.71 -15.36
N ASP A 434 -7.59 -3.94 -15.87
CA ASP A 434 -6.37 -4.48 -16.50
C ASP A 434 -5.15 -3.57 -16.24
N LEU A 435 -4.19 -4.09 -15.46
CA LEU A 435 -2.94 -3.39 -15.17
C LEU A 435 -2.02 -3.28 -16.40
N ASN A 436 -2.17 -4.17 -17.40
CA ASN A 436 -1.34 -4.14 -18.61
C ASN A 436 -1.63 -2.89 -19.46
N ARG A 437 -2.78 -2.24 -19.26
CA ARG A 437 -3.08 -0.98 -19.94
C ARG A 437 -2.06 0.12 -19.59
N ALA A 438 -1.43 0.07 -18.42
CA ALA A 438 -0.36 1.00 -18.05
C ALA A 438 0.90 0.89 -18.93
N SER A 439 1.18 -0.29 -19.51
CA SER A 439 2.36 -0.52 -20.35
C SER A 439 2.08 -0.41 -21.85
N ALA A 440 0.80 -0.48 -22.25
CA ALA A 440 0.37 -0.46 -23.65
C ALA A 440 -0.25 0.89 -24.10
N TYR A 441 -0.68 1.74 -23.16
CA TYR A 441 -1.40 2.99 -23.45
C TYR A 441 -0.70 4.21 -22.86
N ILE A 442 -1.01 5.37 -23.42
CA ILE A 442 -0.53 6.69 -22.99
C ILE A 442 -1.70 7.68 -22.97
N ILE A 443 -1.70 8.59 -21.99
CA ILE A 443 -2.71 9.65 -21.88
C ILE A 443 -2.15 10.93 -22.45
N PHE A 444 -2.83 11.52 -23.44
CA PHE A 444 -2.54 12.86 -23.93
C PHE A 444 -3.53 13.84 -23.32
N ARG A 445 -3.04 15.00 -22.87
CA ARG A 445 -3.90 16.03 -22.29
C ARG A 445 -3.42 17.44 -22.56
N LEU A 446 -4.37 18.35 -22.77
CA LEU A 446 -4.15 19.78 -22.88
C LEU A 446 -4.59 20.46 -21.59
N VAL A 447 -3.67 21.16 -20.93
CA VAL A 447 -3.91 21.87 -19.67
C VAL A 447 -3.77 23.37 -19.90
N SER A 448 -4.84 24.12 -19.65
CA SER A 448 -4.85 25.57 -19.80
C SER A 448 -4.81 26.26 -18.44
N TYR A 449 -4.07 27.37 -18.36
CA TYR A 449 -4.15 28.29 -17.23
C TYR A 449 -5.44 29.12 -17.30
N VAL A 450 -6.10 29.33 -16.17
CA VAL A 450 -7.34 30.11 -16.05
C VAL A 450 -7.04 31.40 -15.27
N ASP A 451 -6.94 32.52 -16.01
CA ASP A 451 -6.59 33.84 -15.46
C ASP A 451 -7.72 34.51 -14.65
N ASN A 452 -8.99 34.21 -14.94
CA ASN A 452 -10.16 34.97 -14.42
C ASN A 452 -10.82 34.37 -13.17
N LEU A 453 -10.04 33.75 -12.29
CA LEU A 453 -10.58 33.21 -11.04
C LEU A 453 -10.67 34.28 -9.96
N ARG A 454 -11.62 34.12 -9.03
CA ARG A 454 -11.77 35.06 -7.91
C ARG A 454 -10.46 35.05 -7.09
N PRO A 455 -10.06 36.17 -6.45
CA PRO A 455 -8.82 36.25 -5.67
C PRO A 455 -8.66 35.24 -4.52
N ARG A 456 -9.74 34.52 -4.15
CA ARG A 456 -9.78 33.46 -3.14
C ARG A 456 -10.03 32.06 -3.72
N SER A 457 -9.97 31.91 -5.04
CA SER A 457 -10.12 30.61 -5.69
C SER A 457 -9.00 29.67 -5.28
N ASP A 458 -9.31 28.37 -5.26
CA ASP A 458 -8.32 27.38 -4.87
C ASP A 458 -7.22 27.34 -5.94
N PRO A 459 -5.94 27.26 -5.56
CA PRO A 459 -4.82 27.10 -6.50
C PRO A 459 -5.02 25.98 -7.54
N ARG A 460 -5.85 24.97 -7.24
CA ARG A 460 -6.23 23.90 -8.16
C ARG A 460 -7.02 24.37 -9.37
N ASP A 461 -7.88 25.37 -9.18
CA ASP A 461 -8.84 25.79 -10.20
C ASP A 461 -8.17 26.59 -11.33
N HIS A 462 -6.98 27.15 -11.06
CA HIS A 462 -6.18 27.90 -12.04
C HIS A 462 -5.70 27.04 -13.21
N PHE A 463 -5.85 25.71 -13.13
CA PHE A 463 -5.52 24.81 -14.21
C PHE A 463 -6.74 23.99 -14.57
N ARG A 464 -7.10 24.02 -15.86
CA ARG A 464 -8.19 23.25 -16.42
C ARG A 464 -7.65 22.29 -17.46
N VAL A 465 -8.03 21.01 -17.36
CA VAL A 465 -7.79 20.05 -18.43
C VAL A 465 -8.85 20.29 -19.51
N ASP A 466 -8.46 20.92 -20.61
CA ASP A 466 -9.38 21.28 -21.70
C ASP A 466 -9.63 20.11 -22.64
N GLN A 467 -8.60 19.30 -22.89
CA GLN A 467 -8.68 18.10 -23.71
C GLN A 467 -7.97 16.93 -23.05
N LEU A 468 -8.50 15.73 -23.22
CA LEU A 468 -7.89 14.49 -22.74
C LEU A 468 -8.26 13.35 -23.69
N GLY A 469 -7.27 12.55 -24.09
CA GLY A 469 -7.46 11.32 -24.85
C GLY A 469 -6.56 10.19 -24.37
N VAL A 470 -7.04 8.96 -24.52
CA VAL A 470 -6.30 7.73 -24.22
C VAL A 470 -5.91 7.08 -25.54
N PHE A 471 -4.64 6.74 -25.72
CA PHE A 471 -4.15 6.19 -26.99
C PHE A 471 -3.29 4.96 -26.75
N LYS A 472 -3.34 3.99 -27.67
CA LYS A 472 -2.32 2.93 -27.72
C LYS A 472 -0.98 3.55 -28.06
N ILE A 473 0.07 3.10 -27.38
CA ILE A 473 1.43 3.58 -27.65
C ILE A 473 1.80 3.33 -29.12
N THR A 474 1.40 2.19 -29.69
CA THR A 474 1.67 1.83 -31.09
C THR A 474 1.03 2.78 -32.09
N ASP A 475 -0.12 3.34 -31.76
CA ASP A 475 -0.95 4.09 -32.70
C ASP A 475 -0.61 5.59 -32.69
N ILE A 476 0.17 6.04 -31.71
CA ILE A 476 0.48 7.45 -31.46
C ILE A 476 1.98 7.78 -31.62
N LEU A 477 2.79 6.82 -32.09
CA LEU A 477 4.24 7.01 -32.25
C LEU A 477 4.57 8.15 -33.23
N GLU A 478 3.76 8.33 -34.27
CA GLU A 478 3.93 9.43 -35.24
C GLU A 478 3.73 10.81 -34.57
N ASP A 479 2.67 10.97 -33.76
CA ASP A 479 2.43 12.20 -33.01
C ASP A 479 3.59 12.48 -32.03
N VAL A 480 4.07 11.45 -31.31
CA VAL A 480 5.22 11.59 -30.39
C VAL A 480 6.48 11.98 -31.15
N GLN A 481 6.76 11.35 -32.29
CA GLN A 481 7.88 11.68 -33.15
C GLN A 481 7.81 13.15 -33.57
N HIS A 482 6.65 13.62 -34.03
CA HIS A 482 6.45 15.00 -34.47
C HIS A 482 6.63 16.00 -33.33
N HIS A 483 5.99 15.75 -32.18
CA HIS A 483 6.04 16.65 -31.03
C HIS A 483 7.42 16.72 -30.37
N GLU A 484 8.14 15.61 -30.29
CA GLU A 484 9.50 15.56 -29.74
C GLU A 484 10.59 15.88 -30.77
N ARG A 485 10.22 16.07 -32.05
CA ARG A 485 11.12 16.31 -33.19
C ARG A 485 12.19 15.21 -33.33
N LEU A 486 11.74 13.96 -33.23
CA LEU A 486 12.60 12.78 -33.29
C LEU A 486 12.80 12.30 -34.73
N GLU A 487 13.91 11.62 -34.94
CA GLU A 487 14.36 11.13 -36.24
C GLU A 487 13.47 10.00 -36.82
N SER A 488 12.82 9.20 -35.97
CA SER A 488 11.95 8.10 -36.39
C SER A 488 10.92 7.71 -35.31
N GLN A 489 9.94 6.88 -35.69
CA GLN A 489 8.99 6.29 -34.74
C GLN A 489 9.66 5.32 -33.75
N GLU A 490 10.75 4.64 -34.15
CA GLU A 490 11.56 3.82 -33.24
C GLU A 490 12.28 4.69 -32.21
N ALA A 491 12.75 5.88 -32.60
CA ALA A 491 13.28 6.86 -31.65
C ALA A 491 12.19 7.37 -30.69
N ALA A 492 10.96 7.59 -31.17
CA ALA A 492 9.81 7.90 -30.32
C ALA A 492 9.51 6.78 -29.32
N ARG A 493 9.50 5.52 -29.78
CA ARG A 493 9.31 4.36 -28.90
C ARG A 493 10.41 4.24 -27.85
N ARG A 494 11.68 4.37 -28.25
CA ARG A 494 12.82 4.39 -27.31
C ARG A 494 12.71 5.52 -26.30
N SER A 495 12.31 6.73 -26.73
CA SER A 495 12.08 7.87 -25.82
C SER A 495 11.04 7.49 -24.75
N LEU A 496 9.90 6.90 -25.13
CA LEU A 496 8.89 6.45 -24.17
C LEU A 496 9.37 5.32 -23.24
N ASP A 497 10.22 4.41 -23.74
CA ASP A 497 10.77 3.30 -22.98
C ASP A 497 11.89 3.71 -22.00
N GLU A 498 12.69 4.72 -22.35
CA GLU A 498 13.79 5.27 -21.54
C GLU A 498 13.30 6.11 -20.34
N HIS A 499 12.03 6.55 -20.35
CA HIS A 499 11.45 7.18 -19.17
C HIS A 499 11.46 6.16 -18.02
N PRO A 500 11.91 6.54 -16.81
CA PRO A 500 12.15 5.58 -15.76
C PRO A 500 10.84 4.92 -15.34
N ARG A 501 10.54 3.77 -15.96
CA ARG A 501 9.72 2.70 -15.40
C ARG A 501 10.56 2.12 -14.26
N GLY A 502 10.83 2.94 -13.24
CA GLY A 502 11.70 2.59 -12.15
C GLY A 502 11.15 1.30 -11.54
N LEU A 503 11.93 0.23 -11.65
CA LEU A 503 11.63 -1.14 -11.24
C LEU A 503 11.44 -1.28 -9.70
N ARG A 504 10.72 -0.35 -9.08
CA ARG A 504 10.20 -0.51 -7.72
C ARG A 504 9.07 -1.51 -7.82
N LYS A 505 9.36 -2.76 -7.41
CA LYS A 505 8.38 -3.85 -7.27
C LYS A 505 7.09 -3.34 -6.62
N GLY A 506 5.93 -3.71 -7.17
CA GLY A 506 4.60 -3.33 -6.63
C GLY A 506 4.06 -1.96 -7.05
N LYS A 507 4.65 -1.31 -8.07
CA LYS A 507 4.11 -0.08 -8.67
C LYS A 507 3.69 -0.26 -10.13
N VAL A 508 2.64 0.45 -10.50
CA VAL A 508 2.07 0.55 -11.86
C VAL A 508 2.37 1.95 -12.39
N TYR A 509 3.03 2.06 -13.55
CA TYR A 509 3.47 3.35 -14.11
C TYR A 509 2.62 3.75 -15.30
N VAL A 510 1.95 4.90 -15.19
CA VAL A 510 1.13 5.48 -16.26
C VAL A 510 1.93 6.54 -17.01
N LEU A 511 1.95 6.45 -18.34
CA LEU A 511 2.54 7.47 -19.19
C LEU A 511 1.54 8.59 -19.47
N THR A 512 1.99 9.83 -19.31
CA THR A 512 1.21 11.02 -19.68
C THR A 512 2.03 11.96 -20.56
N TYR A 513 1.43 12.45 -21.63
CA TYR A 513 1.95 13.53 -22.47
C TYR A 513 1.09 14.78 -22.24
N THR A 514 1.70 15.88 -21.78
CA THR A 514 0.94 17.07 -21.34
C THR A 514 1.30 18.30 -22.16
N PHE A 515 0.32 18.82 -22.89
CA PHE A 515 0.37 20.10 -23.57
C PHE A 515 -0.14 21.18 -22.63
N VAL A 516 0.42 22.38 -22.73
CA VAL A 516 0.16 23.48 -21.81
C VAL A 516 -0.14 24.74 -22.58
N VAL A 517 -1.22 25.42 -22.19
CA VAL A 517 -1.56 26.76 -22.68
C VAL A 517 -1.53 27.74 -21.51
N THR A 518 -0.68 28.76 -21.55
CA THR A 518 -0.67 29.83 -20.53
C THR A 518 -0.47 31.19 -21.19
N GLY A 519 -1.49 32.05 -21.15
CA GLY A 519 -1.52 33.27 -21.93
C GLY A 519 -1.36 32.96 -23.43
N ASN A 520 -0.39 33.60 -24.08
CA ASN A 520 -0.09 33.38 -25.50
C ASN A 520 0.95 32.28 -25.75
N VAL A 521 1.38 31.55 -24.72
CA VAL A 521 2.40 30.51 -24.83
C VAL A 521 1.74 29.13 -24.84
N ILE A 522 2.00 28.38 -25.92
CA ILE A 522 1.74 26.94 -26.00
C ILE A 522 3.08 26.24 -25.81
N GLY A 523 3.17 25.38 -24.79
CA GLY A 523 4.36 24.59 -24.49
C GLY A 523 4.04 23.11 -24.35
N THR A 524 5.04 22.25 -24.54
CA THR A 524 4.93 20.82 -24.24
C THR A 524 5.70 20.50 -22.96
N TYR A 525 5.02 19.83 -22.03
CA TYR A 525 5.69 19.08 -20.98
C TYR A 525 5.92 17.66 -21.54
N LYS A 526 7.19 17.26 -21.62
CA LYS A 526 7.62 15.92 -22.09
C LYS A 526 6.83 14.81 -21.40
N CYS A 527 6.88 13.61 -22.00
CA CYS A 527 6.32 12.40 -21.40
C CYS A 527 6.72 12.26 -19.92
N ARG A 528 5.76 11.90 -19.07
CA ARG A 528 5.97 11.62 -17.64
C ARG A 528 5.44 10.24 -17.29
N ALA A 529 6.25 9.47 -16.57
CA ALA A 529 5.80 8.25 -15.90
C ALA A 529 5.34 8.57 -14.47
N ILE A 530 4.07 8.30 -14.17
CA ILE A 530 3.47 8.50 -12.85
C ILE A 530 3.23 7.13 -12.22
N GLY A 531 3.91 6.85 -11.10
CA GLY A 531 3.86 5.54 -10.44
C GLY A 531 2.84 5.46 -9.31
N PHE A 532 1.86 4.57 -9.45
CA PHE A 532 0.85 4.23 -8.44
C PHE A 532 1.23 2.94 -7.72
N SER A 533 0.92 2.82 -6.42
CA SER A 533 0.95 1.48 -5.81
C SER A 533 -0.24 0.67 -6.31
N GLU A 534 -0.06 -0.64 -6.45
CA GLU A 534 -1.16 -1.52 -6.86
C GLU A 534 -2.33 -1.48 -5.87
N ASP A 535 -2.06 -1.33 -4.56
CA ASP A 535 -3.09 -1.09 -3.55
C ASP A 535 -3.94 0.14 -3.84
N THR A 536 -3.33 1.23 -4.32
CA THR A 536 -4.06 2.46 -4.67
C THR A 536 -5.01 2.18 -5.84
N VAL A 537 -4.52 1.48 -6.87
CA VAL A 537 -5.33 1.11 -8.04
C VAL A 537 -6.50 0.23 -7.63
N ARG A 538 -6.25 -0.82 -6.84
CA ARG A 538 -7.25 -1.79 -6.38
C ARG A 538 -8.34 -1.15 -5.53
N ARG A 539 -7.99 -0.20 -4.65
CA ARG A 539 -8.91 0.50 -3.76
C ARG A 539 -9.66 1.66 -4.42
N THR A 540 -9.39 1.96 -5.68
CA THR A 540 -10.06 3.05 -6.41
C THR A 540 -11.15 2.44 -7.29
N PRO A 541 -12.44 2.39 -6.89
CA PRO A 541 -13.50 1.81 -7.71
C PRO A 541 -13.57 2.51 -9.06
N TYR A 542 -13.87 1.79 -10.14
CA TYR A 542 -14.01 2.44 -11.45
C TYR A 542 -15.22 3.39 -11.44
N ASP A 543 -14.97 4.66 -11.78
CA ASP A 543 -15.99 5.68 -11.90
C ASP A 543 -16.24 5.98 -13.39
N PRO A 544 -17.37 5.54 -13.98
CA PRO A 544 -17.67 5.80 -15.38
C PRO A 544 -17.86 7.29 -15.70
N ALA A 545 -18.18 8.13 -14.69
CA ALA A 545 -18.33 9.58 -14.83
C ALA A 545 -17.03 10.35 -14.50
N TRP A 546 -15.88 9.66 -14.42
CA TRP A 546 -14.61 10.26 -13.99
C TRP A 546 -14.22 11.52 -14.78
N ARG A 547 -14.53 11.59 -16.08
CA ARG A 547 -14.25 12.76 -16.93
C ARG A 547 -14.94 14.02 -16.40
N GLU A 548 -16.15 13.89 -15.87
CA GLU A 548 -16.91 15.02 -15.32
C GLU A 548 -16.24 15.62 -14.09
N LYS A 549 -15.45 14.82 -13.38
CA LYS A 549 -14.78 15.19 -12.13
C LYS A 549 -13.34 15.66 -12.34
N VAL A 550 -12.79 15.55 -13.56
CA VAL A 550 -11.42 16.01 -13.88
C VAL A 550 -11.27 17.48 -13.53
N ASN A 551 -12.20 18.33 -13.95
CA ASN A 551 -12.16 19.74 -13.60
C ASN A 551 -13.10 20.00 -12.42
N ARG A 552 -12.54 20.39 -11.27
CA ARG A 552 -13.34 20.75 -10.09
C ARG A 552 -14.29 21.92 -10.35
N VAL A 553 -13.86 22.84 -11.21
CA VAL A 553 -14.65 23.98 -11.67
C VAL A 553 -14.54 24.07 -13.19
N GLY A 554 -15.68 24.21 -13.86
CA GLY A 554 -15.77 24.34 -15.31
C GLY A 554 -16.25 23.05 -15.99
N ARG A 555 -16.14 23.02 -17.31
CA ARG A 555 -16.62 21.90 -18.14
C ARG A 555 -15.68 20.69 -18.07
N PRO A 556 -16.18 19.47 -18.32
CA PRO A 556 -15.35 18.29 -18.54
C PRO A 556 -14.40 18.45 -19.74
N PRO A 557 -13.25 17.73 -19.75
CA PRO A 557 -12.32 17.75 -20.87
C PRO A 557 -13.00 17.21 -22.13
N GLN A 558 -12.72 17.85 -23.27
CA GLN A 558 -13.12 17.37 -24.58
C GLN A 558 -12.16 16.27 -25.07
N PRO A 559 -12.54 15.47 -26.09
CA PRO A 559 -11.61 14.53 -26.71
C PRO A 559 -10.36 15.23 -27.23
N PHE A 560 -9.20 14.61 -27.03
CA PHE A 560 -7.94 15.11 -27.59
C PHE A 560 -7.82 14.71 -29.06
N PRO A 561 -7.63 15.65 -30.01
CA PRO A 561 -7.46 15.32 -31.41
C PRO A 561 -6.03 14.82 -31.68
N SER A 562 -5.89 13.59 -32.15
CA SER A 562 -4.60 13.06 -32.64
C SER A 562 -4.30 13.60 -34.03
N GLN A 563 -3.03 13.90 -34.31
CA GLN A 563 -2.54 14.33 -35.62
C GLN A 563 -2.45 13.18 -36.62
N SER A 564 -2.10 11.97 -36.17
CA SER A 564 -2.12 10.75 -36.99
C SER A 564 -3.54 10.19 -37.23
N GLY A 565 -4.55 10.76 -36.58
CA GLY A 565 -5.94 10.27 -36.66
C GLY A 565 -6.23 9.09 -35.74
N ALA A 566 -5.33 8.77 -34.81
CA ALA A 566 -5.56 7.75 -33.78
C ALA A 566 -6.86 8.05 -33.00
N GLN A 567 -7.64 7.00 -32.75
CA GLN A 567 -8.90 7.10 -32.01
C GLN A 567 -8.66 6.98 -30.50
N ASP A 568 -9.55 7.60 -29.72
CA ASP A 568 -9.54 7.41 -28.25
C ASP A 568 -9.84 5.95 -27.93
N ALA A 569 -8.89 5.30 -27.26
CA ALA A 569 -8.85 3.89 -26.97
C ALA A 569 -9.23 3.56 -25.52
N GLU A 570 -9.93 4.42 -24.78
CA GLU A 570 -10.37 4.11 -23.41
C GLU A 570 -11.25 2.85 -23.32
N PHE A 571 -12.09 2.60 -24.34
CA PHE A 571 -13.07 1.50 -24.37
C PHE A 571 -12.84 0.51 -25.52
N ASP A 572 -11.63 0.43 -26.04
CA ASP A 572 -11.31 -0.41 -27.20
C ASP A 572 -11.30 -1.92 -26.89
N ASP A 573 -11.35 -2.27 -25.61
CA ASP A 573 -11.48 -3.63 -25.05
C ASP A 573 -12.94 -4.03 -24.77
N GLN A 574 -13.91 -3.12 -24.93
CA GLN A 574 -15.34 -3.38 -24.69
C GLN A 574 -16.15 -3.49 -25.98
N ASP A 575 -17.10 -4.43 -26.00
CA ASP A 575 -18.18 -4.44 -26.98
C ASP A 575 -19.05 -3.16 -26.81
N PRO A 576 -19.47 -2.50 -27.92
CA PRO A 576 -20.40 -1.37 -27.90
C PRO A 576 -21.63 -1.52 -26.97
N VAL A 577 -22.18 -2.72 -26.82
CA VAL A 577 -23.33 -2.98 -25.92
C VAL A 577 -22.94 -2.89 -24.45
N ALA A 578 -21.78 -3.43 -24.07
CA ALA A 578 -21.24 -3.33 -22.71
C ALA A 578 -20.86 -1.89 -22.35
N ARG A 579 -20.38 -1.13 -23.34
CA ARG A 579 -20.12 0.30 -23.22
C ARG A 579 -21.40 1.07 -22.90
N LEU A 580 -22.48 0.86 -23.67
CA LEU A 580 -23.76 1.53 -23.45
C LEU A 580 -24.36 1.21 -22.07
N ALA A 581 -24.30 -0.05 -21.64
CA ALA A 581 -24.79 -0.48 -20.32
C ALA A 581 -24.03 0.22 -19.17
N SER A 582 -22.71 0.41 -19.32
CA SER A 582 -21.89 1.11 -18.33
C SER A 582 -22.30 2.58 -18.18
N TYR A 583 -22.61 3.26 -19.29
CA TYR A 583 -23.11 4.64 -19.28
C TYR A 583 -24.52 4.76 -18.68
N LEU A 584 -25.43 3.85 -19.04
CA LEU A 584 -26.80 3.86 -18.52
C LEU A 584 -26.86 3.58 -17.00
N ASN A 585 -26.02 2.67 -16.52
CA ASN A 585 -25.90 2.41 -15.09
C ASN A 585 -25.31 3.62 -14.34
N ALA A 586 -24.39 4.37 -14.95
CA ALA A 586 -23.84 5.59 -14.36
C ALA A 586 -24.88 6.71 -14.26
N ALA A 587 -25.72 6.87 -15.29
CA ALA A 587 -26.75 7.90 -15.35
C ALA A 587 -27.91 7.68 -14.39
N ASN A 588 -28.15 6.44 -13.93
CA ASN A 588 -29.23 6.08 -13.00
C ASN A 588 -28.82 6.12 -11.52
N ILE A 589 -27.59 6.52 -11.18
CA ILE A 589 -27.09 6.65 -9.79
C ILE A 589 -26.95 8.14 -9.39
N ALA A 590 -27.37 9.09 -10.24
CA ALA A 590 -27.32 10.53 -9.96
C ALA A 590 -28.49 11.03 -9.10
#